data_AF-A0A554K6B4-F1
#
_entry.id   AF-A0A554K6B4-F1
#
_cell.length_a   1.000
_cell.length_b   1.000
_cell.length_c   1.000
_cell.angle_alpha   90.00
_cell.angle_beta   90.00
_cell.angle_gamma   90.00
#
_symmetry.space_group_name_H-M   'P 1'
#
loop_
_entity.id
_entity.type
_entity.pdbx_description
1 polymer ?
#
loop_
_entity_poly.entity_id
_entity_poly.type
_entity_poly.pdbx_seq_one_letter_code
_entity_poly.pdbx_strand_id
1 'polypeptide(L)'
;DMAEEIGYVMLGLTRPNQFLSALQDRLDLDEDEARDVTKDIYHQIFFPMRQALKDAYQVDIDEEALQEKAEDAEEARADKLAQETSRIARMPQDETVAEFSSTADSLQKALLFKHIAEKGWMAALTPEEVQKGFAAAQRHNLTQEILKRAPHYADPQYVPSYMEGKGETDKEKAVYQVLQTMNVEEKLALPDDALNSSEVTRALWLTASQNDLSAIGRENYAIMSAMNVYADGLDENEMNRLEKEMGIERVRELDAYFQTNIAQGLGFKIGWHRPKKWIPPELEGRK
;
A
#
# COMPACT_ATOMS: atom_id res chain seq x y z
N ASP A 1 14.93 11.76 -33.00
CA ASP A 1 14.35 10.46 -32.62
C ASP A 1 12.84 10.54 -32.41
N MET A 2 12.33 11.15 -31.33
CA MET A 2 10.87 11.29 -31.11
C MET A 2 10.13 12.02 -32.25
N ALA A 3 10.64 13.17 -32.70
CA ALA A 3 10.07 13.92 -33.81
C ALA A 3 10.02 13.13 -35.13
N GLU A 4 10.94 12.16 -35.30
CA GLU A 4 11.02 11.34 -36.50
C GLU A 4 9.92 10.28 -36.51
N GLU A 5 9.68 9.61 -35.37
CA GLU A 5 8.57 8.67 -35.21
C GLU A 5 7.21 9.35 -35.38
N ILE A 6 7.06 10.56 -34.81
CA ILE A 6 5.86 11.37 -35.02
C ILE A 6 5.68 11.65 -36.52
N GLY A 7 6.77 12.02 -37.22
CA GLY A 7 6.77 12.24 -38.67
C GLY A 7 6.37 11.00 -39.47
N TYR A 8 6.83 9.80 -39.09
CA TYR A 8 6.44 8.56 -39.76
C TYR A 8 4.96 8.23 -39.61
N VAL A 9 4.38 8.51 -38.43
CA VAL A 9 2.93 8.38 -38.23
C VAL A 9 2.17 9.41 -39.07
N MET A 10 2.64 10.66 -39.12
CA MET A 10 2.02 11.72 -39.93
C MET A 10 2.01 11.41 -41.43
N LEU A 11 3.08 10.79 -41.93
CA LEU A 11 3.22 10.41 -43.34
C LEU A 11 2.52 9.08 -43.66
N GLY A 12 1.90 8.42 -42.68
CA GLY A 12 1.22 7.13 -42.84
C GLY A 12 2.18 5.95 -43.07
N LEU A 13 3.46 6.12 -42.76
CA LEU A 13 4.50 5.08 -42.87
C LEU A 13 4.48 4.14 -41.66
N THR A 14 4.06 4.65 -40.50
CA THR A 14 3.84 3.88 -39.27
C THR A 14 2.38 4.00 -38.85
N ARG A 15 1.74 2.88 -38.47
CA ARG A 15 0.36 2.92 -37.99
C ARG A 15 0.31 3.50 -36.56
N PRO A 16 -0.73 4.27 -36.17
CA PRO A 16 -0.82 4.84 -34.83
C PRO A 16 -0.72 3.82 -33.69
N ASN A 17 -1.25 2.60 -33.88
CA ASN A 17 -1.16 1.52 -32.90
C ASN A 17 0.23 0.87 -32.79
N GLN A 18 1.14 1.17 -33.73
CA GLN A 18 2.54 0.75 -33.70
C GLN A 18 3.46 1.83 -33.13
N PHE A 19 2.95 3.04 -32.93
CA PHE A 19 3.73 4.18 -32.47
C PHE A 19 4.33 3.95 -31.08
N LEU A 20 3.57 3.36 -30.15
CA LEU A 20 4.06 3.04 -28.81
C LEU A 20 5.29 2.12 -28.86
N SER A 21 5.18 0.99 -29.57
CA SER A 21 6.28 0.03 -29.73
C SER A 21 7.49 0.66 -30.42
N ALA A 22 7.27 1.45 -31.47
CA ALA A 22 8.35 2.14 -32.18
C ALA A 22 9.05 3.18 -31.30
N LEU A 23 8.29 3.85 -30.42
CA LEU A 23 8.82 4.82 -29.47
C LEU A 23 9.65 4.13 -28.38
N GLN A 24 9.17 3.00 -27.85
CA GLN A 24 9.91 2.17 -26.90
C GLN A 24 11.24 1.70 -27.49
N ASP A 25 11.20 1.07 -28.67
CA ASP A 25 12.38 0.47 -29.30
C ASP A 25 13.44 1.52 -29.66
N ARG A 26 13.01 2.73 -30.03
CA ARG A 26 13.91 3.77 -30.56
C ARG A 26 14.45 4.71 -29.49
N LEU A 27 13.70 4.94 -28.43
CA LEU A 27 14.12 5.81 -27.32
C LEU A 27 14.59 5.02 -26.09
N ASP A 28 14.59 3.68 -26.16
CA ASP A 28 14.90 2.77 -25.04
C ASP A 28 14.10 3.14 -23.78
N LEU A 29 12.84 3.54 -24.00
CA LEU A 29 11.92 3.91 -22.93
C LEU A 29 11.22 2.67 -22.41
N ASP A 30 10.96 2.66 -21.11
CA ASP A 30 10.06 1.66 -20.56
C ASP A 30 8.62 1.87 -21.07
N GLU A 31 7.79 0.84 -20.92
CA GLU A 31 6.42 0.83 -21.45
C GLU A 31 5.54 1.94 -20.88
N ASP A 32 5.81 2.40 -19.66
CA ASP A 32 5.00 3.41 -18.98
C ASP A 32 5.45 4.82 -19.41
N GLU A 33 6.75 5.08 -19.48
CA GLU A 33 7.29 6.32 -20.06
C GLU A 33 6.87 6.49 -21.52
N ALA A 34 6.96 5.43 -22.32
CA ALA A 34 6.52 5.47 -23.70
C ALA A 34 5.00 5.68 -23.83
N ARG A 35 4.20 5.16 -22.89
CA ARG A 35 2.74 5.37 -22.84
C ARG A 35 2.38 6.80 -22.50
N ASP A 36 2.99 7.38 -21.49
CA ASP A 36 2.73 8.76 -21.08
C ASP A 36 3.11 9.73 -22.19
N VAL A 37 4.29 9.54 -22.78
CA VAL A 37 4.75 10.32 -23.94
C VAL A 37 3.81 10.13 -25.14
N THR A 38 3.36 8.89 -25.40
CA THR A 38 2.41 8.61 -26.50
C THR A 38 1.08 9.32 -26.27
N LYS A 39 0.56 9.32 -25.04
CA LYS A 39 -0.69 9.98 -24.67
C LYS A 39 -0.58 11.50 -24.87
N ASP A 40 0.52 12.10 -24.42
CA ASP A 40 0.76 13.53 -24.59
C ASP A 40 0.89 13.92 -26.06
N ILE A 41 1.65 13.15 -26.85
CA ILE A 41 1.78 13.34 -28.29
C ILE A 41 0.42 13.19 -28.98
N TYR A 42 -0.38 12.22 -28.56
CA TYR A 42 -1.71 12.02 -29.12
C TYR A 42 -2.59 13.25 -28.92
N HIS A 43 -2.66 13.79 -27.70
CA HIS A 43 -3.48 14.96 -27.40
C HIS A 43 -2.94 16.26 -27.98
N GLN A 44 -1.62 16.46 -28.00
CA GLN A 44 -1.02 17.72 -28.42
C GLN A 44 -0.80 17.81 -29.94
N ILE A 45 -0.60 16.68 -30.61
CA ILE A 45 -0.17 16.66 -32.01
C ILE A 45 -1.18 15.91 -32.88
N PHE A 46 -1.42 14.62 -32.61
CA PHE A 46 -2.26 13.81 -33.50
C PHE A 46 -3.72 14.24 -33.48
N PHE A 47 -4.24 14.67 -32.33
CA PHE A 47 -5.62 15.11 -32.20
C PHE A 47 -5.89 16.43 -32.95
N PRO A 48 -5.16 17.54 -32.74
CA PRO A 48 -5.37 18.78 -33.50
C PRO A 48 -5.13 18.61 -35.01
N MET A 49 -4.11 17.83 -35.39
CA MET A 49 -3.83 17.54 -36.79
C MET A 49 -4.97 16.77 -37.44
N ARG A 50 -5.54 15.78 -36.76
CA ARG A 50 -6.71 15.04 -37.24
C ARG A 50 -7.90 15.96 -37.44
N GLN A 51 -8.16 16.87 -36.51
CA GLN A 51 -9.24 17.84 -36.65
C GLN A 51 -9.05 18.70 -37.91
N ALA A 52 -7.83 19.22 -38.13
CA ALA A 52 -7.52 19.99 -39.33
C ALA A 52 -7.67 19.17 -40.63
N LEU A 53 -7.32 17.87 -40.61
CA LEU A 53 -7.51 16.97 -41.76
C LEU A 53 -8.98 16.63 -42.00
N LYS A 54 -9.78 16.43 -40.94
CA LYS A 54 -11.23 16.25 -41.00
C LYS A 54 -11.89 17.46 -41.65
N ASP A 55 -11.54 18.66 -41.19
CA ASP A 55 -12.06 19.92 -41.70
C ASP A 55 -11.65 20.17 -43.16
N ALA A 56 -10.43 19.80 -43.55
CA ALA A 56 -9.90 20.02 -44.90
C ALA A 56 -10.39 19.00 -45.94
N TYR A 57 -10.59 17.74 -45.55
CA TYR A 57 -10.87 16.63 -46.49
C TYR A 57 -12.28 16.04 -46.35
N GLN A 58 -13.09 16.49 -45.39
CA GLN A 58 -14.48 16.02 -45.16
C GLN A 58 -14.57 14.49 -45.04
N VAL A 59 -13.55 13.87 -44.45
CA VAL A 59 -13.55 12.43 -44.18
C VAL A 59 -14.26 12.21 -42.84
N ASP A 60 -15.43 11.57 -42.89
CA ASP A 60 -16.10 11.06 -41.69
C ASP A 60 -15.29 9.88 -41.13
N ILE A 61 -14.39 10.18 -40.20
CA ILE A 61 -13.82 9.18 -39.30
C ILE A 61 -14.79 9.13 -38.13
N ASP A 62 -15.60 8.06 -38.04
CA ASP A 62 -16.53 7.84 -36.92
C ASP A 62 -15.75 7.85 -35.60
N GLU A 63 -15.90 8.94 -34.84
CA GLU A 63 -15.33 9.10 -33.49
C GLU A 63 -15.87 8.03 -32.55
N GLU A 64 -17.13 7.62 -32.74
CA GLU A 64 -17.79 6.53 -32.02
C GLU A 64 -17.04 5.21 -32.19
N ALA A 65 -16.63 4.82 -33.40
CA ALA A 65 -15.95 3.53 -33.64
C ALA A 65 -14.51 3.44 -33.06
N LEU A 66 -13.93 4.58 -32.66
CA LEU A 66 -12.61 4.66 -32.05
C LEU A 66 -12.67 4.84 -30.53
N GLN A 67 -13.67 5.54 -30.01
CA GLN A 67 -14.00 5.52 -28.57
C GLN A 67 -14.52 4.15 -28.17
N GLU A 68 -15.42 3.55 -28.93
CA GLU A 68 -15.92 2.18 -28.72
C GLU A 68 -14.77 1.17 -28.65
N LYS A 69 -13.74 1.27 -29.51
CA LYS A 69 -12.56 0.40 -29.41
C LYS A 69 -11.65 0.66 -28.21
N ALA A 70 -11.58 1.89 -27.72
CA ALA A 70 -10.80 2.21 -26.52
C ALA A 70 -11.55 1.78 -25.25
N GLU A 71 -12.86 2.00 -25.22
CA GLU A 71 -13.78 1.59 -24.16
C GLU A 71 -13.90 0.06 -24.12
N ASP A 72 -14.04 -0.63 -25.26
CA ASP A 72 -14.02 -2.09 -25.37
C ASP A 72 -12.69 -2.68 -24.87
N ALA A 73 -11.56 -2.00 -25.15
CA ALA A 73 -10.26 -2.44 -24.68
C ALA A 73 -10.07 -2.21 -23.17
N GLU A 74 -10.67 -1.16 -22.62
CA GLU A 74 -10.69 -0.86 -21.19
C GLU A 74 -11.62 -1.81 -20.43
N GLU A 75 -12.80 -2.09 -20.98
CA GLU A 75 -13.79 -3.04 -20.45
C GLU A 75 -13.23 -4.47 -20.49
N ALA A 76 -12.64 -4.91 -21.61
CA ALA A 76 -11.97 -6.20 -21.70
C ALA A 76 -10.78 -6.32 -20.72
N ARG A 77 -10.09 -5.22 -20.43
CA ARG A 77 -9.01 -5.19 -19.44
C ARG A 77 -9.57 -5.26 -18.01
N ALA A 78 -10.65 -4.55 -17.71
CA ALA A 78 -11.33 -4.62 -16.42
C ALA A 78 -11.88 -6.02 -16.15
N ASP A 79 -12.47 -6.66 -17.16
CA ASP A 79 -12.94 -8.03 -17.09
C ASP A 79 -11.79 -9.02 -16.85
N LYS A 80 -10.68 -8.86 -17.58
CA LYS A 80 -9.48 -9.68 -17.36
C LYS A 80 -8.92 -9.49 -15.95
N LEU A 81 -8.89 -8.25 -15.45
CA LEU A 81 -8.44 -7.93 -14.09
C LEU A 81 -9.34 -8.57 -13.02
N ALA A 82 -10.66 -8.48 -13.21
CA ALA A 82 -11.65 -9.06 -12.31
C ALA A 82 -11.58 -10.58 -12.31
N GLN A 83 -11.41 -11.20 -13.47
CA GLN A 83 -11.23 -12.64 -13.61
C GLN A 83 -9.96 -13.12 -12.91
N GLU A 84 -8.84 -12.43 -13.11
CA GLU A 84 -7.57 -12.79 -12.50
C GLU A 84 -7.59 -12.61 -10.98
N THR A 85 -8.18 -11.51 -10.50
CA THR A 85 -8.38 -11.26 -9.06
C THR A 85 -9.24 -12.37 -8.44
N SER A 86 -10.31 -12.78 -9.11
CA SER A 86 -11.20 -13.86 -8.66
C SER A 86 -10.50 -15.22 -8.63
N ARG A 87 -9.59 -15.47 -9.58
CA ARG A 87 -8.77 -16.68 -9.63
C ARG A 87 -7.83 -16.73 -8.44
N ILE A 88 -7.05 -15.66 -8.26
CA ILE A 88 -6.06 -15.52 -7.18
C ILE A 88 -6.73 -15.67 -5.81
N ALA A 89 -7.91 -15.07 -5.62
CA ALA A 89 -8.64 -15.12 -4.35
C ALA A 89 -9.00 -16.56 -3.87
N ARG A 90 -8.96 -17.55 -4.76
CA ARG A 90 -9.28 -18.95 -4.46
C ARG A 90 -8.03 -19.83 -4.34
N MET A 91 -6.84 -19.29 -4.62
CA MET A 91 -5.61 -20.06 -4.60
C MET A 91 -5.18 -20.37 -3.15
N PRO A 92 -4.67 -21.58 -2.88
CA PRO A 92 -4.03 -21.89 -1.61
C PRO A 92 -2.69 -21.14 -1.48
N GLN A 93 -2.21 -20.98 -0.25
CA GLN A 93 -0.99 -20.24 0.06
C GLN A 93 0.23 -20.74 -0.75
N ASP A 94 0.50 -22.05 -0.74
CA ASP A 94 1.66 -22.62 -1.41
C ASP A 94 1.67 -22.37 -2.93
N GLU A 95 0.49 -22.44 -3.56
CA GLU A 95 0.34 -22.18 -5.00
C GLU A 95 0.47 -20.69 -5.32
N THR A 96 -0.10 -19.82 -4.47
CA THR A 96 -0.01 -18.36 -4.62
C THR A 96 1.44 -17.90 -4.52
N VAL A 97 2.18 -18.40 -3.53
CA VAL A 97 3.59 -18.05 -3.33
C VAL A 97 4.44 -18.59 -4.48
N ALA A 98 4.24 -19.84 -4.89
CA ALA A 98 4.98 -20.42 -6.02
C ALA A 98 4.71 -19.69 -7.35
N GLU A 99 3.46 -19.30 -7.61
CA GLU A 99 3.10 -18.52 -8.80
C GLU A 99 3.69 -17.11 -8.73
N PHE A 100 3.69 -16.47 -7.56
CA PHE A 100 4.32 -15.17 -7.37
C PHE A 100 5.82 -15.21 -7.69
N SER A 101 6.53 -16.23 -7.21
CA SER A 101 7.97 -16.41 -7.46
C SER A 101 8.30 -16.70 -8.92
N SER A 102 7.40 -17.37 -9.65
CA SER A 102 7.65 -17.84 -11.02
C SER A 102 7.08 -16.94 -12.12
N THR A 103 6.07 -16.11 -11.85
CA THR A 103 5.44 -15.28 -12.87
C THR A 103 6.36 -14.15 -13.36
N ALA A 104 6.37 -13.94 -14.68
CA ALA A 104 7.05 -12.82 -15.32
C ALA A 104 6.11 -11.62 -15.55
N ASP A 105 4.79 -11.83 -15.50
CA ASP A 105 3.80 -10.78 -15.74
C ASP A 105 3.76 -9.82 -14.54
N SER A 106 4.03 -8.54 -14.79
CA SER A 106 4.13 -7.54 -13.71
C SER A 106 2.78 -7.24 -13.06
N LEU A 107 1.66 -7.33 -13.79
CA LEU A 107 0.32 -7.09 -13.24
C LEU A 107 -0.09 -8.28 -12.37
N GLN A 108 0.08 -9.49 -12.88
CA GLN A 108 -0.21 -10.71 -12.14
C GLN A 108 0.62 -10.78 -10.85
N LYS A 109 1.91 -10.44 -10.93
CA LYS A 109 2.80 -10.34 -9.77
C LYS A 109 2.28 -9.36 -8.72
N ALA A 110 1.84 -8.18 -9.13
CA ALA A 110 1.31 -7.16 -8.24
C ALA A 110 0.00 -7.62 -7.55
N LEU A 111 -0.89 -8.30 -8.28
CA LEU A 111 -2.15 -8.85 -7.74
C LEU A 111 -1.90 -9.99 -6.76
N LEU A 112 -0.99 -10.92 -7.10
CA LEU A 112 -0.57 -12.00 -6.20
C LEU A 112 0.05 -11.42 -4.93
N PHE A 113 0.91 -10.41 -5.06
CA PHE A 113 1.52 -9.74 -3.92
C PHE A 113 0.51 -9.06 -3.01
N LYS A 114 -0.47 -8.34 -3.60
CA LYS A 114 -1.60 -7.78 -2.86
C LYS A 114 -2.37 -8.86 -2.11
N HIS A 115 -2.66 -9.98 -2.76
CA HIS A 115 -3.37 -11.08 -2.13
C HIS A 115 -2.58 -11.69 -0.96
N ILE A 116 -1.27 -11.89 -1.14
CA ILE A 116 -0.36 -12.37 -0.09
C ILE A 116 -0.39 -11.42 1.12
N ALA A 117 -0.37 -10.10 0.89
CA ALA A 117 -0.47 -9.10 1.94
C ALA A 117 -1.83 -9.13 2.66
N GLU A 118 -2.94 -9.21 1.92
CA GLU A 118 -4.30 -9.32 2.49
C GLU A 118 -4.50 -10.55 3.37
N LYS A 119 -3.79 -11.64 3.05
CA LYS A 119 -3.87 -12.90 3.79
C LYS A 119 -2.84 -13.02 4.92
N GLY A 120 -1.95 -12.05 5.08
CA GLY A 120 -0.87 -12.12 6.08
C GLY A 120 0.19 -13.19 5.76
N TRP A 121 0.39 -13.49 4.47
CA TRP A 121 1.32 -14.52 4.00
C TRP A 121 2.69 -13.96 3.63
N MET A 122 2.96 -12.70 3.94
CA MET A 122 4.19 -12.01 3.55
C MET A 122 5.45 -12.69 4.10
N ALA A 123 5.35 -13.32 5.28
CA ALA A 123 6.44 -14.09 5.89
C ALA A 123 6.87 -15.32 5.07
N ALA A 124 6.06 -15.77 4.10
CA ALA A 124 6.42 -16.85 3.19
C ALA A 124 7.33 -16.39 2.04
N LEU A 125 7.54 -15.08 1.89
CA LEU A 125 8.39 -14.49 0.85
C LEU A 125 9.79 -14.19 1.37
N THR A 126 10.78 -14.34 0.50
CA THR A 126 12.14 -13.85 0.74
C THR A 126 12.22 -12.32 0.63
N PRO A 127 13.23 -11.66 1.23
CA PRO A 127 13.38 -10.20 1.10
C PRO A 127 13.47 -9.72 -0.35
N GLU A 128 14.11 -10.48 -1.23
CA GLU A 128 14.22 -10.16 -2.67
C GLU A 128 12.85 -10.24 -3.37
N GLU A 129 12.04 -11.23 -2.99
CA GLU A 129 10.67 -11.38 -3.47
C GLU A 129 9.77 -10.24 -3.01
N VAL A 130 9.89 -9.81 -1.76
CA VAL A 130 9.19 -8.62 -1.23
C VAL A 130 9.56 -7.37 -2.04
N GLN A 131 10.85 -7.14 -2.32
CA GLN A 131 11.29 -6.02 -3.16
C GLN A 131 10.69 -6.08 -4.57
N LYS A 132 10.72 -7.24 -5.21
CA LYS A 132 10.11 -7.44 -6.53
C LYS A 132 8.60 -7.22 -6.51
N GLY A 133 7.93 -7.64 -5.44
CA GLY A 133 6.50 -7.41 -5.20
C GLY A 133 6.16 -5.94 -5.11
N PHE A 134 6.91 -5.16 -4.32
CA PHE A 134 6.70 -3.72 -4.22
C PHE A 134 7.05 -2.97 -5.51
N ALA A 135 8.09 -3.38 -6.23
CA ALA A 135 8.40 -2.81 -7.54
C ALA A 135 7.26 -3.04 -8.55
N ALA A 136 6.67 -4.24 -8.56
CA ALA A 136 5.50 -4.53 -9.37
C ALA A 136 4.26 -3.73 -8.92
N ALA A 137 4.02 -3.65 -7.60
CA ALA A 137 2.90 -2.90 -7.03
C ALA A 137 2.98 -1.40 -7.34
N GLN A 138 4.18 -0.82 -7.33
CA GLN A 138 4.40 0.59 -7.64
C GLN A 138 3.98 0.92 -9.08
N ARG A 139 4.31 0.05 -10.05
CA ARG A 139 3.89 0.21 -11.46
C ARG A 139 2.37 0.20 -11.65
N HIS A 140 1.66 -0.49 -10.76
CA HIS A 140 0.20 -0.65 -10.83
C HIS A 140 -0.55 0.16 -9.76
N ASN A 141 0.12 1.10 -9.08
CA ASN A 141 -0.47 1.94 -8.02
C ASN A 141 -1.11 1.17 -6.84
N LEU A 142 -0.65 -0.06 -6.56
CA LEU A 142 -1.19 -0.91 -5.49
C LEU A 142 -0.43 -0.79 -4.15
N THR A 143 0.67 -0.04 -4.11
CA THR A 143 1.58 0.04 -2.94
C THR A 143 0.86 0.44 -1.65
N GLN A 144 -0.02 1.45 -1.71
CA GLN A 144 -0.77 1.91 -0.53
C GLN A 144 -1.72 0.83 -0.01
N GLU A 145 -2.43 0.14 -0.90
CA GLU A 145 -3.36 -0.93 -0.51
C GLU A 145 -2.64 -2.10 0.17
N ILE A 146 -1.45 -2.45 -0.35
CA ILE A 146 -0.59 -3.47 0.25
C ILE A 146 -0.10 -3.03 1.63
N LEU A 147 0.42 -1.80 1.74
CA LEU A 147 0.96 -1.32 3.01
C LEU A 147 -0.12 -1.16 4.09
N LYS A 148 -1.36 -0.84 3.74
CA LYS A 148 -2.49 -0.86 4.69
C LYS A 148 -2.74 -2.25 5.28
N ARG A 149 -2.35 -3.33 4.58
CA ARG A 149 -2.45 -4.72 5.07
C ARG A 149 -1.17 -5.20 5.73
N ALA A 150 -0.02 -4.73 5.26
CA ALA A 150 1.28 -5.15 5.76
C ALA A 150 2.16 -3.93 6.14
N PRO A 151 1.74 -3.10 7.11
CA PRO A 151 2.38 -1.81 7.39
C PRO A 151 3.82 -1.95 7.88
N HIS A 152 4.19 -3.07 8.51
CA HIS A 152 5.54 -3.37 8.96
C HIS A 152 6.59 -3.52 7.83
N TYR A 153 6.13 -3.62 6.57
CA TYR A 153 6.98 -3.56 5.38
C TYR A 153 7.15 -2.15 4.80
N ALA A 154 6.64 -1.11 5.47
CA ALA A 154 6.91 0.29 5.15
C ALA A 154 8.37 0.66 5.52
N ASP A 155 9.33 -0.06 4.94
CA ASP A 155 10.75 0.13 5.14
C ASP A 155 11.36 0.67 3.83
N PRO A 156 12.23 1.69 3.89
CA PRO A 156 12.94 2.20 2.71
C PRO A 156 13.68 1.13 1.89
N GLN A 157 14.06 0.00 2.51
CA GLN A 157 14.67 -1.13 1.81
C GLN A 157 13.74 -1.83 0.81
N TYR A 158 12.42 -1.73 1.04
CA TYR A 158 11.37 -2.35 0.21
C TYR A 158 10.62 -1.32 -0.62
N VAL A 159 10.43 -0.11 -0.09
CA VAL A 159 9.66 0.95 -0.74
C VAL A 159 10.48 2.26 -0.75
N PRO A 160 11.39 2.44 -1.71
CA PRO A 160 12.28 3.60 -1.76
C PRO A 160 11.55 4.95 -1.88
N SER A 161 10.34 4.94 -2.46
CA SER A 161 9.52 6.15 -2.64
C SER A 161 8.94 6.70 -1.34
N TYR A 162 9.03 5.98 -0.22
CA TYR A 162 8.38 6.40 1.02
C TYR A 162 9.17 7.37 1.88
N MET A 163 10.50 7.52 1.76
CA MET A 163 11.28 8.64 2.34
C MET A 163 12.75 8.69 1.85
N GLU A 164 13.30 9.90 1.76
CA GLU A 164 14.75 10.16 1.74
C GLU A 164 15.32 10.13 3.17
N GLY A 165 15.86 8.99 3.62
CA GLY A 165 16.51 8.89 4.94
C GLY A 165 16.88 7.44 5.33
N LYS A 166 18.02 7.26 6.03
CA LYS A 166 18.47 5.96 6.55
C LYS A 166 18.44 5.98 8.09
N GLY A 167 17.54 5.22 8.71
CA GLY A 167 17.52 5.01 10.16
C GLY A 167 16.32 4.20 10.66
N GLU A 168 16.48 3.57 11.83
CA GLU A 168 15.42 2.81 12.53
C GLU A 168 14.21 3.69 12.89
N THR A 169 14.45 4.98 13.16
CA THR A 169 13.41 6.00 13.32
C THR A 169 12.60 6.27 12.04
N ASP A 170 13.13 5.92 10.87
CA ASP A 170 12.51 6.24 9.58
C ASP A 170 11.54 5.14 9.16
N LYS A 171 11.84 3.88 9.50
CA LYS A 171 10.89 2.76 9.37
C LYS A 171 9.65 2.99 10.24
N GLU A 172 9.84 3.37 11.50
CA GLU A 172 8.72 3.64 12.40
C GLU A 172 7.85 4.79 11.86
N LYS A 173 8.47 5.91 11.44
CA LYS A 173 7.78 7.03 10.74
C LYS A 173 6.93 6.59 9.56
N ALA A 174 7.45 5.71 8.72
CA ALA A 174 6.70 5.20 7.58
C ALA A 174 5.51 4.32 8.02
N VAL A 175 5.70 3.45 9.01
CA VAL A 175 4.60 2.68 9.63
C VAL A 175 3.52 3.64 10.21
N TYR A 176 3.94 4.67 10.95
CA TYR A 176 3.02 5.68 11.49
C TYR A 176 2.20 6.36 10.39
N GLN A 177 2.86 6.78 9.29
CA GLN A 177 2.19 7.45 8.17
C GLN A 177 1.13 6.55 7.54
N VAL A 178 1.43 5.26 7.34
CA VAL A 178 0.47 4.30 6.81
C VAL A 178 -0.73 4.17 7.74
N LEU A 179 -0.52 3.95 9.04
CA LEU A 179 -1.61 3.78 10.01
C LEU A 179 -2.50 5.02 10.17
N GLN A 180 -1.96 6.23 9.95
CA GLN A 180 -2.75 7.46 9.97
C GLN A 180 -3.73 7.58 8.80
N THR A 181 -3.45 6.91 7.68
CA THR A 181 -4.38 6.85 6.54
C THR A 181 -5.47 5.80 6.70
N MET A 182 -5.40 4.98 7.75
CA MET A 182 -6.33 3.88 7.98
C MET A 182 -7.51 4.30 8.86
N ASN A 183 -8.70 3.87 8.48
CA ASN A 183 -9.88 3.93 9.34
C ASN A 183 -9.86 2.78 10.39
N VAL A 184 -10.84 2.77 11.30
CA VAL A 184 -10.91 1.78 12.38
C VAL A 184 -11.10 0.36 11.85
N GLU A 185 -11.94 0.17 10.84
CA GLU A 185 -12.20 -1.15 10.24
C GLU A 185 -10.94 -1.72 9.57
N GLU A 186 -10.16 -0.87 8.89
CA GLU A 186 -8.88 -1.25 8.30
C GLU A 186 -7.87 -1.67 9.36
N LYS A 187 -7.78 -0.94 10.49
CA LYS A 187 -6.90 -1.30 11.61
C LYS A 187 -7.33 -2.61 12.27
N LEU A 188 -8.63 -2.83 12.42
CA LEU A 188 -9.20 -4.08 12.97
C LEU A 188 -8.94 -5.28 12.06
N ALA A 189 -8.77 -5.06 10.76
CA ALA A 189 -8.52 -6.09 9.77
C ALA A 189 -7.02 -6.30 9.46
N LEU A 190 -6.14 -5.85 10.35
CA LEU A 190 -4.71 -6.14 10.25
C LEU A 190 -4.45 -7.63 10.50
N PRO A 191 -3.61 -8.29 9.67
CA PRO A 191 -3.26 -9.70 9.83
C PRO A 191 -2.29 -9.93 11.01
N ASP A 192 -2.28 -11.14 11.55
CA ASP A 192 -1.51 -11.51 12.75
C ASP A 192 -0.01 -11.23 12.62
N ASP A 193 0.58 -11.40 11.43
CA ASP A 193 1.99 -11.10 11.17
C ASP A 193 2.31 -9.61 11.37
N ALA A 194 1.42 -8.72 10.90
CA ALA A 194 1.54 -7.28 11.12
C ALA A 194 1.37 -6.93 12.60
N LEU A 195 0.54 -7.64 13.35
CA LEU A 195 0.32 -7.39 14.77
C LEU A 195 1.49 -7.84 15.64
N ASN A 196 2.24 -8.85 15.19
CA ASN A 196 3.45 -9.28 15.89
C ASN A 196 4.65 -8.33 15.69
N SER A 197 4.54 -7.31 14.84
CA SER A 197 5.54 -6.25 14.70
C SER A 197 5.44 -5.26 15.87
N SER A 198 6.57 -5.05 16.55
CA SER A 198 6.70 -4.05 17.61
C SER A 198 6.47 -2.64 17.06
N GLU A 199 6.90 -2.35 15.84
CA GLU A 199 6.71 -1.06 15.18
C GLU A 199 5.23 -0.76 14.94
N VAL A 200 4.45 -1.73 14.47
CA VAL A 200 3.00 -1.57 14.26
C VAL A 200 2.28 -1.39 15.59
N THR A 201 2.62 -2.21 16.58
CA THR A 201 2.01 -2.15 17.92
C THR A 201 2.28 -0.80 18.60
N ARG A 202 3.53 -0.36 18.56
CA ARG A 202 3.96 0.97 19.02
C ARG A 202 3.23 2.07 18.25
N ALA A 203 3.09 1.92 16.94
CA ALA A 203 2.42 2.89 16.10
C ALA A 203 0.94 3.05 16.37
N LEU A 204 0.26 1.95 16.67
CA LEU A 204 -1.11 1.98 17.15
C LEU A 204 -1.23 2.69 18.51
N TRP A 205 -0.31 2.47 19.46
CA TRP A 205 -0.34 3.18 20.75
C TRP A 205 -0.21 4.69 20.61
N LEU A 206 0.63 5.15 19.70
CA LEU A 206 0.87 6.57 19.46
C LEU A 206 -0.27 7.25 18.67
N THR A 207 -0.98 6.53 17.80
CA THR A 207 -1.89 7.15 16.83
C THR A 207 -3.37 6.78 16.97
N ALA A 208 -3.69 5.64 17.61
CA ALA A 208 -5.07 5.17 17.70
C ALA A 208 -5.90 6.07 18.61
N SER A 209 -7.05 6.56 18.15
CA SER A 209 -7.93 7.34 19.06
C SER A 209 -8.43 6.47 20.22
N GLN A 210 -8.94 7.07 21.31
CA GLN A 210 -9.64 6.30 22.36
C GLN A 210 -10.77 5.44 21.79
N ASN A 211 -11.46 5.92 20.74
CA ASN A 211 -12.49 5.16 20.05
C ASN A 211 -11.91 3.96 19.29
N ASP A 212 -10.78 4.14 18.61
CA ASP A 212 -10.06 3.07 17.91
C ASP A 212 -9.66 1.98 18.92
N LEU A 213 -9.03 2.36 20.03
CA LEU A 213 -8.62 1.43 21.10
C LEU A 213 -9.83 0.72 21.72
N SER A 214 -10.94 1.43 21.92
CA SER A 214 -12.18 0.82 22.41
C SER A 214 -12.78 -0.18 21.43
N ALA A 215 -12.75 0.11 20.13
CA ALA A 215 -13.21 -0.80 19.09
C ALA A 215 -12.31 -2.04 19.01
N ILE A 216 -10.99 -1.82 18.97
CA ILE A 216 -9.97 -2.88 19.01
C ILE A 216 -10.19 -3.79 20.23
N GLY A 217 -10.39 -3.23 21.41
CA GLY A 217 -10.61 -4.02 22.63
C GLY A 217 -11.90 -4.83 22.67
N ARG A 218 -12.92 -4.42 21.91
CA ARG A 218 -14.18 -5.18 21.79
C ARG A 218 -14.12 -6.24 20.69
N GLU A 219 -13.44 -5.94 19.60
CA GLU A 219 -13.63 -6.65 18.33
C GLU A 219 -12.39 -7.41 17.85
N ASN A 220 -11.20 -7.10 18.38
CA ASN A 220 -9.96 -7.78 17.99
C ASN A 220 -9.01 -8.04 19.16
N TYR A 221 -9.18 -9.22 19.77
CA TYR A 221 -8.36 -9.70 20.88
C TYR A 221 -6.88 -9.89 20.52
N ALA A 222 -6.56 -10.20 19.26
CA ALA A 222 -5.19 -10.44 18.83
C ALA A 222 -4.35 -9.15 18.88
N ILE A 223 -4.89 -8.05 18.35
CA ILE A 223 -4.25 -6.71 18.42
C ILE A 223 -4.01 -6.34 19.88
N MET A 224 -5.01 -6.57 20.73
CA MET A 224 -4.89 -6.29 22.15
C MET A 224 -3.81 -7.12 22.83
N SER A 225 -3.77 -8.42 22.56
CA SER A 225 -2.76 -9.31 23.11
C SER A 225 -1.36 -8.86 22.68
N ALA A 226 -1.18 -8.49 21.41
CA ALA A 226 0.09 -7.97 20.90
C ALA A 226 0.53 -6.69 21.62
N MET A 227 -0.40 -5.75 21.86
CA MET A 227 -0.15 -4.53 22.63
C MET A 227 0.31 -4.81 24.06
N ASN A 228 -0.30 -5.77 24.76
CA ASN A 228 0.11 -6.14 26.11
C ASN A 228 1.49 -6.79 26.13
N VAL A 229 1.74 -7.72 25.20
CA VAL A 229 3.05 -8.40 25.08
C VAL A 229 4.15 -7.39 24.79
N TYR A 230 3.91 -6.45 23.88
CA TYR A 230 4.83 -5.36 23.60
C TYR A 230 5.11 -4.54 24.86
N ALA A 231 4.06 -4.06 25.54
CA ALA A 231 4.21 -3.19 26.71
C ALA A 231 4.93 -3.86 27.89
N ASP A 232 4.71 -5.16 28.11
CA ASP A 232 5.41 -5.94 29.14
C ASP A 232 6.86 -6.25 28.77
N GLY A 233 7.16 -6.30 27.47
CA GLY A 233 8.51 -6.52 26.94
C GLY A 233 9.43 -5.31 27.08
N LEU A 234 8.89 -4.08 27.13
CA LEU A 234 9.69 -2.85 27.18
C LEU A 234 10.55 -2.77 28.44
N ASP A 235 11.81 -2.40 28.28
CA ASP A 235 12.67 -2.01 29.39
C ASP A 235 12.37 -0.58 29.90
N GLU A 236 13.03 -0.16 30.98
CA GLU A 236 12.78 1.16 31.58
C GLU A 236 13.18 2.30 30.64
N ASN A 237 14.24 2.14 29.84
CA ASN A 237 14.69 3.17 28.89
C ASN A 237 13.74 3.26 27.70
N GLU A 238 13.28 2.12 27.20
CA GLU A 238 12.31 2.04 26.10
C GLU A 238 10.95 2.61 26.51
N MET A 239 10.50 2.32 27.73
CA MET A 239 9.29 2.90 28.29
C MET A 239 9.41 4.43 28.42
N ASN A 240 10.52 4.92 28.99
CA ASN A 240 10.78 6.36 29.12
C ASN A 240 10.84 7.06 27.76
N ARG A 241 11.41 6.41 26.74
CA ARG A 241 11.43 6.91 25.37
C ARG A 241 10.02 6.99 24.80
N LEU A 242 9.22 5.93 24.96
CA LEU A 242 7.85 5.88 24.49
C LEU A 242 6.99 6.97 25.14
N GLU A 243 7.08 7.14 26.46
CA GLU A 243 6.38 8.19 27.20
C GLU A 243 6.75 9.60 26.72
N LYS A 244 8.05 9.83 26.50
CA LYS A 244 8.54 11.12 25.96
C LYS A 244 8.00 11.40 24.56
N GLU A 245 7.90 10.38 23.71
CA GLU A 245 7.39 10.52 22.35
C GLU A 245 5.86 10.68 22.31
N MET A 246 5.12 9.97 23.17
CA MET A 246 3.66 10.12 23.31
C MET A 246 3.27 11.50 23.87
N GLY A 247 4.07 12.02 24.79
CA GLY A 247 3.72 13.19 25.57
C GLY A 247 2.72 12.89 26.69
N ILE A 248 2.72 13.75 27.72
CA ILE A 248 1.98 13.55 28.97
C ILE A 248 0.48 13.37 28.77
N GLU A 249 -0.14 14.14 27.87
CA GLU A 249 -1.58 14.05 27.64
C GLU A 249 -2.00 12.69 27.07
N ARG A 250 -1.20 12.14 26.15
CA ARG A 250 -1.46 10.83 25.57
C ARG A 250 -1.22 9.70 26.58
N VAL A 251 -0.18 9.81 27.39
CA VAL A 251 0.09 8.88 28.51
C VAL A 251 -1.11 8.84 29.47
N ARG A 252 -1.68 10.01 29.81
CA ARG A 252 -2.89 10.11 30.66
C ARG A 252 -4.11 9.48 30.02
N GLU A 253 -4.35 9.76 28.74
CA GLU A 253 -5.48 9.19 27.99
C GLU A 253 -5.41 7.65 28.01
N LEU A 254 -4.23 7.09 27.73
CA LEU A 254 -3.99 5.66 27.77
C LEU A 254 -4.17 5.10 29.19
N ASP A 255 -3.57 5.71 30.23
CA ASP A 255 -3.74 5.25 31.62
C ASP A 255 -5.21 5.26 32.05
N ALA A 256 -5.95 6.33 31.73
CA ALA A 256 -7.38 6.43 32.02
C ALA A 256 -8.19 5.34 31.30
N TYR A 257 -7.84 5.06 30.03
CA TYR A 257 -8.43 3.96 29.28
C TYR A 257 -8.13 2.59 29.92
N PHE A 258 -6.87 2.33 30.32
CA PHE A 258 -6.47 1.10 31.01
C PHE A 258 -7.26 0.93 32.32
N GLN A 259 -7.30 1.95 33.16
CA GLN A 259 -8.01 1.92 34.45
C GLN A 259 -9.51 1.67 34.26
N THR A 260 -10.13 2.32 33.27
CA THR A 260 -11.57 2.17 33.00
C THR A 260 -11.91 0.74 32.57
N ASN A 261 -11.12 0.14 31.66
CA ASN A 261 -11.35 -1.23 31.20
C ASN A 261 -11.12 -2.26 32.32
N ILE A 262 -10.10 -2.06 33.16
CA ILE A 262 -9.85 -2.91 34.33
C ILE A 262 -11.02 -2.81 35.33
N ALA A 263 -11.48 -1.59 35.62
CA ALA A 263 -12.57 -1.32 36.56
C ALA A 263 -13.91 -1.93 36.09
N GLN A 264 -14.15 -1.98 34.77
CA GLN A 264 -15.34 -2.62 34.20
C GLN A 264 -15.25 -4.16 34.15
N GLY A 265 -14.15 -4.76 34.62
CA GLY A 265 -13.91 -6.20 34.57
C GLY A 265 -13.72 -6.76 33.16
N LEU A 266 -13.82 -5.92 32.13
CA LEU A 266 -13.45 -6.21 30.75
C LEU A 266 -11.97 -6.54 30.67
N GLY A 267 -11.12 -5.74 31.33
CA GLY A 267 -9.68 -5.94 31.31
C GLY A 267 -9.27 -7.31 31.85
N PHE A 268 -9.86 -7.77 32.95
CA PHE A 268 -9.60 -9.12 33.47
C PHE A 268 -10.14 -10.24 32.57
N LYS A 269 -11.29 -10.05 31.91
CA LYS A 269 -11.86 -11.06 30.99
C LYS A 269 -11.06 -11.20 29.70
N ILE A 270 -10.40 -10.13 29.27
CA ILE A 270 -9.65 -10.07 28.01
C ILE A 270 -8.13 -9.97 28.23
N GLY A 271 -7.63 -10.27 29.44
CA GLY A 271 -6.20 -10.28 29.75
C GLY A 271 -5.50 -8.92 29.70
N TRP A 272 -6.26 -7.82 29.60
CA TRP A 272 -5.77 -6.45 29.56
C TRP A 272 -5.42 -5.98 30.98
N HIS A 273 -4.15 -5.71 31.19
CA HIS A 273 -3.65 -5.12 32.43
C HIS A 273 -2.85 -3.87 32.12
N ARG A 274 -2.80 -2.96 33.10
CA ARG A 274 -1.86 -1.85 33.03
C ARG A 274 -0.43 -2.43 32.95
N PRO A 275 0.42 -1.96 32.02
CA PRO A 275 1.78 -2.45 31.94
C PRO A 275 2.49 -2.22 33.28
N LYS A 276 3.23 -3.23 33.76
CA LYS A 276 3.79 -3.20 35.12
C LYS A 276 4.72 -2.01 35.37
N LYS A 277 5.39 -1.55 34.32
CA LYS A 277 6.35 -0.44 34.33
C LYS A 277 5.72 0.93 34.01
N TRP A 278 4.41 0.97 33.71
CA TRP A 278 3.70 2.21 33.43
C TRP A 278 3.41 2.95 34.73
N ILE A 279 4.15 4.02 35.00
CA ILE A 279 3.93 4.91 36.14
C ILE A 279 3.48 6.26 35.58
N PRO A 280 2.20 6.65 35.77
CA PRO A 280 1.74 7.96 35.37
C PRO A 280 2.64 9.03 36.01
N PRO A 281 2.99 10.10 35.29
CA PRO A 281 3.90 11.14 35.79
C PRO A 281 3.50 11.73 37.15
N GLU A 282 2.20 11.72 37.47
CA GLU A 282 1.63 12.20 38.74
C GLU A 282 1.96 11.33 39.95
N LEU A 283 2.37 10.08 39.73
CA LEU A 283 2.76 9.13 40.77
C LEU A 283 4.29 9.05 40.96
N GLU A 284 5.10 9.58 40.04
CA GLU A 284 6.56 9.65 40.21
C GLU A 284 6.98 10.57 41.36
N GLY A 285 6.19 11.63 41.64
CA GLY A 285 6.41 12.57 42.74
C GLY A 285 5.84 12.15 44.10
N ARG A 286 5.28 10.93 44.22
CA ARG A 286 4.72 10.39 45.49
C ARG A 286 5.53 9.20 46.02
N LYS A 287 6.85 9.26 45.92
CA LYS A 287 7.76 8.37 46.69
C LYS A 287 8.26 9.08 47.94
#